data_AF-A0A5R2N778-F1
#
_entry.id   AF-A0A5R2N778-F1
#
_cell.length_a   1.000
_cell.length_b   1.000
_cell.length_c   1.000
_cell.angle_alpha   90.00
_cell.angle_beta   90.00
_cell.angle_gamma   90.00
#
_symmetry.space_group_name_H-M   'P 1'
#
loop_
_entity.id
_entity.type
_entity.pdbx_description
1 polymer ?
#
loop_
_entity_poly.entity_id
_entity_poly.type
_entity_poly.pdbx_seq_one_letter_code
_entity_poly.pdbx_strand_id
1 'polypeptide(L)'
;MSRRLIALSPDLLRMQNEGYDLEIRGGYLLVRNVPYVDTSGTVRLGILISKLELSGDKTVKPTDHVAYWTGEHPCHSDGSKITAIQNSSAPQDFGDGV
;
A
#
# COMPACT_ATOMS: atom_id res chain seq x y z
N MET A 1 4.18 -15.04 3.99
CA MET A 1 3.46 -15.01 2.69
C MET A 1 2.23 -15.91 2.73
N SER A 2 1.02 -15.37 2.94
CA SER A 2 -0.20 -16.18 2.75
C SER A 2 -0.59 -16.21 1.27
N ARG A 3 0.16 -16.99 0.46
CA ARG A 3 -0.15 -17.22 -0.96
C ARG A 3 -1.58 -17.74 -1.17
N ARG A 4 -2.09 -18.47 -0.19
CA ARG A 4 -3.45 -19.03 -0.19
C ARG A 4 -4.52 -17.94 -0.18
N LEU A 5 -4.38 -16.91 0.65
CA LEU A 5 -5.38 -15.84 0.73
C LEU A 5 -5.45 -15.02 -0.58
N ILE A 6 -4.28 -14.71 -1.16
CA ILE A 6 -4.21 -14.00 -2.45
C ILE A 6 -4.92 -14.81 -3.54
N ALA A 7 -4.73 -16.13 -3.57
CA ALA A 7 -5.34 -16.99 -4.58
C ALA A 7 -6.86 -17.19 -4.41
N LEU A 8 -7.39 -17.05 -3.19
CA LEU A 8 -8.80 -17.29 -2.87
C LEU A 8 -9.67 -16.01 -2.94
N SER A 9 -9.05 -14.83 -2.85
CA SER A 9 -9.74 -13.55 -3.09
C SER A 9 -9.66 -13.16 -4.57
N PRO A 10 -10.79 -13.01 -5.28
CA PRO A 10 -10.78 -12.57 -6.68
C PRO A 10 -10.09 -11.23 -6.90
N ASP A 11 -10.24 -10.28 -5.97
CA ASP A 11 -9.64 -8.94 -6.08
C ASP A 11 -8.12 -8.99 -5.93
N LEU A 12 -7.63 -9.74 -4.93
CA LEU A 12 -6.19 -9.88 -4.68
C LEU A 12 -5.51 -10.71 -5.78
N LEU A 13 -6.18 -11.76 -6.25
CA LEU A 13 -5.70 -12.55 -7.37
C LEU A 13 -5.61 -11.71 -8.65
N ARG A 14 -6.62 -10.86 -8.90
CA ARG A 14 -6.60 -9.94 -10.02
C ARG A 14 -5.40 -9.00 -9.94
N MET A 15 -5.16 -8.36 -8.79
CA MET A 15 -4.00 -7.49 -8.60
C MET A 15 -2.68 -8.26 -8.84
N GLN A 16 -2.54 -9.48 -8.31
CA GLN A 16 -1.35 -10.28 -8.57
C GLN A 16 -1.17 -10.60 -10.07
N ASN A 17 -2.25 -10.94 -10.77
CA ASN A 17 -2.23 -11.23 -12.21
C ASN A 17 -1.93 -9.98 -13.06
N GLU A 18 -2.33 -8.79 -12.58
CA GLU A 18 -1.96 -7.50 -13.17
C GLU A 18 -0.50 -7.11 -12.91
N GLY A 19 0.22 -7.89 -12.09
CA GLY A 19 1.66 -7.73 -11.84
C GLY A 19 2.01 -6.94 -10.57
N TYR A 20 1.04 -6.64 -9.71
CA TYR A 20 1.31 -5.98 -8.43
C TYR A 20 2.06 -6.92 -7.47
N ASP A 21 3.10 -6.39 -6.82
CA ASP A 21 3.87 -7.13 -5.84
C ASP A 21 3.23 -7.06 -4.46
N LEU A 22 2.49 -8.09 -4.06
CA LEU A 22 1.65 -8.07 -2.86
C LEU A 22 2.30 -8.78 -1.66
N GLU A 23 2.05 -8.24 -0.47
CA GLU A 23 2.16 -8.91 0.82
C GLU A 23 0.90 -8.75 1.64
N ILE A 24 0.63 -9.72 2.50
CA ILE A 24 -0.38 -9.61 3.55
C ILE A 24 0.31 -9.90 4.87
N ARG A 25 0.27 -8.93 5.79
CA ARG A 25 0.97 -8.97 7.07
C ARG A 25 0.21 -8.13 8.11
N GLY A 26 0.03 -8.65 9.32
CA GLY A 26 -0.60 -7.90 10.42
C GLY A 26 -2.03 -7.37 10.15
N GLY A 27 -2.76 -7.97 9.21
CA GLY A 27 -4.08 -7.43 8.78
C GLY A 27 -4.00 -6.27 7.79
N TYR A 28 -2.84 -6.06 7.17
CA TYR A 28 -2.61 -5.06 6.13
C TYR A 28 -2.28 -5.71 4.79
N LEU A 29 -2.69 -5.05 3.71
CA LEU A 29 -2.22 -5.28 2.35
C LEU A 29 -1.05 -4.34 2.09
N LEU A 30 0.10 -4.90 1.74
CA LEU A 30 1.29 -4.17 1.35
C LEU A 30 1.47 -4.35 -0.16
N VAL A 31 1.40 -3.26 -0.91
CA VAL A 31 1.78 -3.24 -2.33
C VAL A 31 3.22 -2.72 -2.40
N ARG A 32 4.16 -3.61 -2.70
CA ARG A 32 5.60 -3.31 -2.72
C ARG A 32 6.04 -2.81 -4.09
N ASN A 33 7.24 -2.24 -4.13
CA ASN A 33 7.91 -1.79 -5.35
C ASN A 33 7.08 -0.76 -6.14
N VAL A 34 6.32 0.10 -5.45
CA VAL A 34 5.53 1.14 -6.10
C VAL A 34 6.45 2.34 -6.37
N PRO A 35 6.62 2.76 -7.63
CA PRO A 35 7.45 3.91 -7.96
C PRO A 35 6.78 5.21 -7.53
N TYR A 36 7.56 6.12 -6.96
CA TYR A 36 7.15 7.49 -6.66
C TYR A 36 8.32 8.45 -6.84
N VAL A 37 8.02 9.73 -6.98
CA VAL A 37 9.05 10.78 -7.03
C VAL A 37 9.22 11.37 -5.63
N ASP A 38 10.46 11.51 -5.18
CA ASP A 38 10.79 12.16 -3.91
C ASP A 38 10.95 13.68 -4.06
N THR A 39 11.27 14.37 -2.96
CA THR A 39 11.43 15.83 -2.95
C THR A 39 12.60 16.34 -3.81
N SER A 40 13.53 15.46 -4.18
CA SER A 40 14.65 15.76 -5.08
C SER A 40 14.32 15.57 -6.56
N GLY A 41 13.09 15.13 -6.89
CA GLY A 41 12.73 14.77 -8.25
C GLY A 41 13.22 13.38 -8.67
N THR A 42 13.68 12.56 -7.73
CA THR A 42 14.24 11.23 -8.00
C THR A 42 13.17 10.15 -7.86
N VAL A 43 13.15 9.18 -8.79
CA VAL A 43 12.28 8.01 -8.66
C VAL A 43 12.81 7.07 -7.57
N ARG A 44 11.95 6.77 -6.60
CA ARG A 44 12.16 5.82 -5.51
C ARG A 44 11.12 4.71 -5.60
N LEU A 45 11.40 3.60 -4.92
CA LEU A 45 10.44 2.52 -4.72
C LEU A 45 9.98 2.54 -3.27
N GLY A 46 8.66 2.54 -3.08
CA GLY A 46 8.01 2.47 -1.77
C GLY A 46 7.08 1.28 -1.65
N ILE A 47 6.48 1.18 -0.49
CA ILE A 47 5.39 0.27 -0.16
C ILE A 47 4.17 1.13 0.17
N LEU A 48 3.08 0.88 -0.56
CA LEU A 48 1.75 1.40 -0.24
C LEU A 48 1.05 0.40 0.68
N ILE A 49 0.62 0.87 1.85
CA ILE A 49 0.04 0.04 2.90
C ILE A 49 -1.41 0.44 3.08
N SER A 50 -2.33 -0.52 3.09
CA SER A 50 -3.73 -0.28 3.47
C SER A 50 -4.22 -1.38 4.39
N LYS A 51 -5.19 -1.06 5.25
CA LYS A 51 -5.85 -2.07 6.09
C LYS A 51 -6.58 -3.06 5.18
N LEU A 52 -6.41 -4.35 5.45
CA LEU A 52 -7.06 -5.43 4.71
C LEU A 52 -8.18 -6.03 5.55
N GLU A 53 -9.41 -5.73 5.16
CA GLU A 53 -10.60 -6.31 5.77
C GLU A 53 -11.14 -7.44 4.92
N LEU A 54 -11.48 -8.55 5.58
CA LEU A 54 -11.88 -9.80 4.92
C LEU A 54 -13.15 -10.37 5.55
N SER A 55 -14.01 -10.93 4.70
CA SER A 55 -15.09 -11.82 5.10
C SER A 55 -14.81 -13.20 4.49
N GLY A 56 -14.28 -14.09 5.32
CA GLY A 56 -13.65 -15.33 4.84
C GLY A 56 -12.43 -15.02 3.99
N ASP A 57 -12.42 -15.50 2.75
CA ASP A 57 -11.33 -15.26 1.79
C ASP A 57 -11.62 -14.10 0.82
N LYS A 58 -12.70 -13.34 1.02
CA LYS A 58 -13.05 -12.20 0.15
C LYS A 58 -12.74 -10.88 0.83
N THR A 59 -12.11 -9.99 0.08
CA THR A 59 -11.99 -8.56 0.40
C THR A 59 -13.36 -7.95 0.60
N VAL A 60 -13.49 -7.11 1.64
CA VAL A 60 -14.67 -6.29 1.86
C VAL A 60 -14.31 -4.81 1.77
N LYS A 61 -15.33 -3.96 1.67
CA LYS A 61 -15.13 -2.52 1.71
C LYS A 61 -14.42 -2.14 3.02
N PRO A 62 -13.31 -1.39 2.96
CA PRO A 62 -12.59 -1.00 4.17
C PRO A 62 -13.40 0.01 4.98
N THR A 63 -13.22 -0.02 6.31
CA THR A 63 -13.89 0.91 7.24
C THR A 63 -13.35 2.33 7.16
N ASP A 64 -12.07 2.48 6.83
CA ASP A 64 -11.43 3.74 6.50
C ASP A 64 -10.75 3.66 5.12
N HIS A 65 -10.60 4.80 4.45
CA HIS A 65 -9.96 4.89 3.14
C HIS A 65 -8.51 5.36 3.23
N VAL A 66 -7.89 5.22 4.41
CA VAL A 66 -6.53 5.72 4.62
C VAL A 66 -5.53 4.68 4.12
N ALA A 67 -4.59 5.13 3.30
CA ALA A 67 -3.41 4.37 2.93
C ALA A 67 -2.16 5.10 3.43
N TYR A 68 -1.12 4.32 3.70
CA TYR A 68 0.14 4.80 4.22
C TYR A 68 1.25 4.52 3.22
N TRP A 69 2.29 5.34 3.29
CA TRP A 69 3.45 5.26 2.42
C TRP A 69 4.70 5.06 3.26
N THR A 70 5.58 4.17 2.81
CA THR A 70 6.91 4.03 3.42
C THR A 70 7.91 4.98 2.77
N GLY A 71 8.82 5.53 3.57
CA GLY A 71 9.80 6.49 3.11
C GLY A 71 9.26 7.92 3.05
N GLU A 72 9.63 8.65 2.01
CA GLU A 72 9.26 10.07 1.86
C GLU A 72 7.87 10.25 1.22
N HIS A 73 7.28 11.42 1.44
CA HIS A 73 5.99 11.78 0.84
C HIS A 73 6.09 11.86 -0.70
N PRO A 74 5.18 11.23 -1.46
CA PRO A 74 5.19 11.33 -2.92
C PRO A 74 5.05 12.76 -3.45
N CYS A 75 5.91 13.09 -4.41
CA CYS A 75 5.96 14.38 -5.08
C CYS A 75 5.56 14.27 -6.56
N HIS A 76 5.22 15.42 -7.14
CA HIS A 76 5.18 15.63 -8.58
C HIS A 76 6.61 15.59 -9.15
N SER A 77 6.73 15.55 -10.48
CA SER A 77 8.03 15.48 -11.17
C SER A 77 8.94 16.69 -10.93
N ASP A 78 8.41 17.80 -10.41
CA ASP A 78 9.16 18.99 -10.02
C ASP A 78 9.59 18.99 -8.54
N GLY A 79 9.34 17.89 -7.81
CA GLY A 79 9.66 17.74 -6.39
C GLY A 79 8.62 18.37 -5.44
N SER A 80 7.57 19.03 -5.95
CA SER A 80 6.48 19.54 -5.12
C SER A 80 5.62 18.39 -4.57
N LYS A 81 5.24 18.45 -3.29
CA LYS A 81 4.42 17.40 -2.68
C LYS A 81 3.07 17.29 -3.36
N ILE A 82 2.60 16.06 -3.60
CA ILE A 82 1.23 15.82 -4.06
C ILE A 82 0.29 16.05 -2.87
N THR A 83 -0.27 17.26 -2.77
CA THR A 83 -1.15 17.66 -1.66
C THR A 83 -2.51 16.97 -1.72
N ALA A 84 -2.96 16.56 -2.91
CA ALA A 84 -4.22 15.86 -3.13
C ALA A 84 -4.32 14.49 -2.44
N ILE A 85 -3.18 13.87 -2.08
CA ILE A 85 -3.12 12.60 -1.36
C ILE A 85 -2.50 12.75 0.04
N GLN A 86 -2.30 13.99 0.50
CA GLN A 86 -1.68 14.25 1.80
C GLN A 86 -2.71 14.07 2.92
N ASN A 87 -2.33 13.27 3.92
CA ASN A 87 -3.04 13.12 5.19
C ASN A 87 -2.08 13.45 6.35
N SER A 88 -2.52 13.34 7.61
CA SER A 88 -1.69 13.45 8.81
C SER A 88 -0.40 12.64 8.63
N SER A 89 0.74 13.28 8.84
CA SER A 89 2.06 12.76 8.49
C SER A 89 2.87 12.30 9.71
N ALA A 90 2.19 11.96 10.80
CA ALA A 90 2.87 11.35 11.95
C ALA A 90 3.33 9.94 11.56
N PRO A 91 4.58 9.55 11.85
CA PRO A 91 5.02 8.17 11.70
C PRO A 91 4.07 7.24 12.45
N GLN A 92 3.72 6.12 11.83
CA GLN A 92 2.79 5.14 12.39
C GLN A 92 3.48 3.80 12.52
N ASP A 93 3.32 3.19 13.70
CA ASP A 93 3.75 1.82 13.97
C ASP A 93 2.51 0.92 13.91
N PHE A 94 2.52 -0.03 12.98
CA PHE A 94 1.43 -0.97 12.77
C PHE A 94 1.65 -2.31 13.50
N GLY A 95 2.83 -2.52 14.10
CA GLY A 95 3.22 -3.80 14.68
C GLY A 95 3.49 -4.87 13.61
N ASP A 96 3.81 -6.09 14.04
CA ASP A 96 4.04 -7.26 13.18
C ASP A 96 5.12 -7.07 12.08
N GLY A 97 5.98 -6.06 12.21
CA GLY A 97 6.97 -5.68 11.20
C GLY A 97 6.35 -5.06 9.95
N VAL A 98 5.22 -4.36 10.10
CA VAL A 98 4.59 -3.47 9.10
C VAL A 98 4.98 -2.03 9.39
#